data_AF-A0A1F4S5C8-F1
#
_entry.id   AF-A0A1F4S5C8-F1
#
_cell.length_a   1.000
_cell.length_b   1.000
_cell.length_c   1.000
_cell.angle_alpha   90.00
_cell.angle_beta   90.00
_cell.angle_gamma   90.00
#
_symmetry.space_group_name_H-M   'P 1'
#
loop_
_entity.id
_entity.type
_entity.pdbx_description
1 polymer ?
#
loop_
_entity_poly.entity_id
_entity_poly.type
_entity_poly.pdbx_seq_one_letter_code
_entity_poly.pdbx_strand_id
1 'polypeptide(L)' 'MQLNESEVYTSEEAQKLLKISDSTFRRLVKKGVLRAAKIGGQYRVLGREILLLLSPSLPKKVKSVYKKVIESL' A
#
# COMPACT_ATOMS: atom_id res chain seq x y z
N MET A 1 -5.86 6.37 14.78
CA MET A 1 -4.75 5.42 14.51
C MET A 1 -3.55 6.26 14.09
N GLN A 2 -2.43 6.16 14.80
CA GLN A 2 -1.18 6.78 14.37
C GLN A 2 -0.41 5.76 13.51
N LEU A 3 0.18 6.21 12.40
CA LEU A 3 0.96 5.37 11.49
C LEU A 3 2.44 5.43 11.89
N ASN A 4 3.03 4.28 12.20
CA ASN A 4 4.42 4.10 12.55
C ASN A 4 5.16 3.35 11.43
N GLU A 5 6.34 3.85 11.06
CA GLU A 5 7.16 3.29 9.97
C GLU A 5 7.57 1.82 10.20
N SER A 6 7.89 1.44 11.44
CA SER A 6 8.44 0.12 11.78
C SER A 6 7.39 -0.91 12.18
N GLU A 7 6.12 -0.51 12.22
CA GLU A 7 5.01 -1.37 12.63
C GLU A 7 4.44 -2.15 11.42
N VAL A 8 3.89 -3.34 11.70
CA VAL A 8 3.30 -4.22 10.69
C VAL A 8 1.78 -4.13 10.75
N TYR A 9 1.19 -3.79 9.62
CA TYR A 9 -0.25 -3.63 9.43
C TYR A 9 -0.84 -4.81 8.66
N THR A 10 -2.07 -5.17 9.01
CA THR A 10 -2.93 -6.07 8.23
C THR A 10 -3.35 -5.43 6.89
N SER A 11 -3.87 -6.25 5.98
CA SER A 11 -4.50 -5.73 4.76
C SER A 11 -5.64 -4.76 5.04
N GLU A 12 -6.45 -5.01 6.06
CA GLU A 12 -7.60 -4.15 6.40
C GLU A 12 -7.16 -2.80 6.97
N GLU A 13 -6.14 -2.79 7.83
CA GLU A 13 -5.55 -1.55 8.34
C GLU A 13 -4.89 -0.73 7.22
N ALA A 14 -4.11 -1.39 6.35
CA ALA A 14 -3.51 -0.72 5.21
C ALA A 14 -4.56 -0.14 4.25
N GLN A 15 -5.66 -0.85 4.00
CA GLN A 15 -6.80 -0.36 3.20
C GLN A 15 -7.43 0.89 3.82
N LYS A 16 -7.66 0.87 5.15
CA LYS A 16 -8.21 2.02 5.88
C LYS A 16 -7.28 3.23 5.84
N LEU A 17 -5.98 3.02 6.06
CA LEU A 17 -4.96 4.09 6.03
C LEU A 17 -4.81 4.71 4.63
N LEU A 18 -4.80 3.89 3.58
CA LEU A 18 -4.68 4.34 2.20
C LEU A 18 -6.01 4.79 1.58
N LYS A 19 -7.14 4.56 2.28
CA LYS A 19 -8.51 4.80 1.79
C LYS A 19 -8.80 4.13 0.44
N ILE A 20 -8.43 2.86 0.32
CA ILE A 20 -8.64 2.05 -0.89
C ILE A 20 -9.44 0.79 -0.59
N SER A 21 -10.08 0.23 -1.60
CA SER A 21 -10.75 -1.07 -1.52
C SER A 21 -9.77 -2.25 -1.46
N ASP A 22 -10.26 -3.41 -1.04
CA ASP A 22 -9.51 -4.67 -1.06
C ASP A 22 -9.01 -5.05 -2.47
N SER A 23 -9.84 -4.82 -3.50
CA SER A 23 -9.46 -5.11 -4.88
C SER A 23 -8.30 -4.21 -5.34
N THR A 24 -8.31 -2.93 -4.97
CA THR A 24 -7.22 -1.99 -5.24
C THR A 24 -5.96 -2.37 -4.46
N PHE A 25 -6.10 -2.70 -3.18
CA PHE A 25 -4.98 -3.20 -2.36
C PHE A 25 -4.29 -4.41 -3.01
N ARG A 26 -5.07 -5.43 -3.40
CA ARG A 26 -4.53 -6.63 -4.09
C ARG A 26 -3.87 -6.29 -5.42
N ARG A 27 -4.43 -5.35 -6.19
CA ARG A 27 -3.83 -4.88 -7.45
C ARG A 27 -2.48 -4.20 -7.20
N LEU A 28 -2.38 -3.33 -6.20
CA LEU A 28 -1.13 -2.65 -5.85
C LEU A 28 -0.05 -3.66 -5.43
N VAL A 29 -0.41 -4.66 -4.63
CA VAL A 29 0.51 -5.75 -4.25
C VAL A 29 0.94 -6.55 -5.48
N LYS A 30 -0.01 -6.99 -6.32
CA LYS A 30 0.28 -7.76 -7.55
C LYS A 30 1.15 -7.00 -8.55
N LYS A 31 1.03 -5.67 -8.61
CA LYS A 31 1.83 -4.79 -9.47
C LYS A 31 3.17 -4.37 -8.83
N GLY A 32 3.46 -4.80 -7.60
CA GLY A 32 4.67 -4.45 -6.87
C GLY A 32 4.74 -2.98 -6.43
N VAL A 33 3.61 -2.27 -6.45
CA VAL A 33 3.52 -0.87 -6.02
C VAL A 33 3.50 -0.78 -4.50
N LEU A 34 2.80 -1.71 -3.86
CA LEU A 34 2.79 -1.88 -2.40
C LEU A 34 3.48 -3.19 -2.07
N ARG A 35 4.60 -3.14 -1.33
CA ARG A 35 5.26 -4.37 -0.89
C ARG A 35 4.52 -4.92 0.32
N ALA A 36 4.18 -6.20 0.25
CA ALA A 36 3.53 -6.94 1.32
C ALA A 36 4.09 -8.36 1.39
N ALA A 37 4.14 -8.93 2.59
CA ALA A 37 4.45 -10.33 2.81
C ALA A 37 3.15 -11.11 3.08
N LYS A 38 3.09 -12.38 2.66
CA LYS A 38 1.98 -13.27 3.00
C LYS A 38 2.40 -14.17 4.16
N ILE A 39 1.74 -14.02 5.31
CA ILE A 39 2.03 -14.74 6.56
C ILE A 39 0.72 -15.37 7.04
N GLY A 40 0.69 -16.69 7.18
CA GLY A 40 -0.51 -17.42 7.63
C GLY A 40 -1.72 -17.20 6.71
N GLY A 41 -1.49 -17.05 5.40
CA GLY A 41 -2.56 -16.80 4.42
C GLY A 41 -3.01 -15.33 4.30
N GLN A 42 -2.59 -14.46 5.21
CA GLN A 42 -2.97 -13.05 5.24
C GLN A 42 -1.82 -12.15 4.77
N TYR A 43 -2.14 -10.99 4.21
CA TYR A 43 -1.13 -9.99 3.85
C TYR A 43 -0.73 -9.15 5.07
N ARG A 44 0.56 -8.84 5.13
CA ARG A 44 1.19 -7.97 6.12
C ARG A 44 2.03 -6.92 5.41
N VAL A 45 1.83 -5.66 5.77
CA VAL A 45 2.48 -4.49 5.16
C VAL A 45 3.23 -3.73 6.23
N LEU A 46 4.50 -3.41 5.97
CA LEU A 46 5.26 -2.58 6.89
C LEU A 46 4.87 -1.11 6.73
N GLY A 47 4.78 -0.36 7.83
CA GLY A 47 4.34 1.03 7.83
C GLY A 47 5.10 1.93 6.87
N ARG A 48 6.41 1.72 6.69
CA ARG A 48 7.23 2.44 5.70
C ARG A 48 6.69 2.34 4.28
N GLU A 49 6.12 1.20 3.90
CA GLU A 49 5.56 1.01 2.56
C GLU A 49 4.25 1.79 2.39
N ILE A 50 3.47 1.92 3.46
CA ILE A 50 2.26 2.75 3.50
C ILE A 50 2.65 4.23 3.43
N LEU A 51 3.63 4.66 4.25
CA LEU A 51 4.17 6.02 4.25
C LEU A 51 4.75 6.40 2.90
N LEU A 52 5.47 5.49 2.24
CA LEU A 52 5.97 5.71 0.88
C LEU A 52 4.83 6.07 -0.07
N LEU A 53 3.71 5.35 -0.05
CA LEU A 53 2.56 5.65 -0.93
C LEU A 53 1.83 6.95 -0.58
N LEU A 54 1.84 7.36 0.69
CA LEU A 54 1.27 8.63 1.13
C LEU A 54 2.22 9.82 0.92
N SER A 55 3.52 9.56 0.76
CA SER A 55 4.53 10.61 0.68
C SER A 55 4.46 11.38 -0.66
N PRO A 56 4.47 12.73 -0.63
CA PRO A 56 4.50 13.54 -1.85
C PRO A 56 5.82 13.39 -2.64
N SER A 57 6.89 12.94 -1.98
CA SER A 57 8.24 12.76 -2.54
C SER A 57 8.50 11.38 -3.16
N LEU A 58 7.44 10.62 -3.46
CA LEU A 58 7.52 9.33 -4.16
C LEU A 58 8.48 9.39 -5.38
N PRO A 59 9.39 8.40 -5.52
CA PRO A 59 10.17 8.25 -6.74
C PRO A 59 9.24 8.24 -7.97
N LYS A 60 9.58 9.00 -9.02
CA LYS A 60 8.71 9.22 -10.20
C LYS A 60 8.11 7.93 -10.76
N LYS A 61 8.88 6.84 -10.75
CA LYS A 61 8.43 5.51 -11.20
C LYS A 61 7.24 4.99 -10.40
N VAL A 62 7.31 5.00 -9.07
CA VAL A 62 6.22 4.52 -8.19
C VAL A 62 5.00 5.43 -8.30
N LYS A 63 5.22 6.76 -8.34
CA LYS A 63 4.16 7.76 -8.51
C LYS A 63 3.36 7.55 -9.80
N SER A 64 4.07 7.23 -10.91
CA SER A 64 3.43 6.98 -12.21
C SER A 64 2.54 5.74 -12.22
N VAL A 65 2.94 4.68 -11.51
CA VAL A 65 2.15 3.44 -11.43
C VAL A 65 0.98 3.62 -10.47
N TYR A 66 1.19 4.25 -9.31
CA TYR A 66 0.12 4.57 -8.37
C TYR A 66 -0.98 5.42 -9.03
N LYS A 67 -0.59 6.52 -9.70
CA LYS A 67 -1.52 7.41 -10.40
C LYS A 67 -2.32 6.67 -11.48
N LYS A 68 -1.67 5.85 -12.32
CA LYS A 68 -2.36 5.04 -13.34
C LYS A 68 -3.35 4.04 -12.74
N VAL A 69 -3.02 3.44 -11.59
CA VAL A 69 -3.93 2.50 -10.92
C VAL A 69 -5.16 3.23 -10.38
N ILE A 70 -4.98 4.41 -9.77
CA ILE A 70 -6.08 5.24 -9.25
C ILE A 70 -6.95 5.80 -10.38
N GLU A 71 -6.37 6.27 -11.49
CA GLU A 71 -7.11 6.82 -12.64
C GLU A 71 -7.82 5.74 -13.47
N SER A 72 -7.46 4.46 -13.29
CA SER A 72 -8.09 3.32 -13.98
C SER A 72 -9.27 2.68 -13.23
N LEU A 73 -9.70 3.31 -12.13
CA LEU A 73 -10.88 2.99 -11.34
C LEU A 73 -12.00 3.98 -11.65
#